data_AF-A0A847AAU4-F1
#
_entry.id   AF-A0A847AAU4-F1
#
_cell.length_a   1.000
_cell.length_b   1.000
_cell.length_c   1.000
_cell.angle_alpha   90.00
_cell.angle_beta   90.00
_cell.angle_gamma   90.00
#
_symmetry.space_group_name_H-M   'P 1'
#
loop_
_entity.id
_entity.type
_entity.pdbx_description
1 polymer ?
#
loop_
_entity_poly.entity_id
_entity_poly.type
_entity_poly.pdbx_seq_one_letter_code
_entity_poly.pdbx_strand_id
1 'polypeptide(L)'
;MIKRYDVKFGIVSVAVTGAGALTTYVMARLFSGSASPHLIAGTYTGALTSSPGLGAALEATGGNPDVTIGYSVAYPFGVMAVVLFVQLVPAIFRIDVAKEKEKLAMEKADSLPLPEDGGLGEGKRSHAFSLLSFVFCIIGGSLLGRISVPLGVLGSISLGATGGGLLFALAAGSFERIRPFPMKMDKNVLSAIRAISLGFFLAIVGLNAGGGVVKAFMEHGVLLIAVGIGAALAAEMTGFILGYYVWKINWIILAGAICGAMTSTPGLGAAIDATGTDEVSAGYGAAYPPAIVCMVLFTTMLHTFFN
;
A
#
# COMPACT_ATOMS: atom_id res chain seq x y z
N MET A 1 -2.82 -18.20 -11.13
CA MET A 1 -3.92 -17.28 -10.77
C MET A 1 -3.55 -15.79 -10.94
N ILE A 2 -2.45 -15.30 -10.33
CA ILE A 2 -2.01 -13.89 -10.39
C ILE A 2 -1.80 -13.41 -11.84
N LYS A 3 -1.11 -14.19 -12.69
CA LYS A 3 -0.94 -13.93 -14.14
C LYS A 3 -2.20 -13.56 -14.95
N ARG A 4 -3.40 -13.95 -14.49
CA ARG A 4 -4.67 -13.68 -15.18
C ARG A 4 -5.24 -12.29 -14.86
N TYR A 5 -4.78 -11.67 -13.78
CA TYR A 5 -5.27 -10.37 -13.28
C TYR A 5 -4.17 -9.31 -13.16
N ASP A 6 -2.92 -9.64 -13.45
CA ASP A 6 -1.75 -8.76 -13.27
C ASP A 6 -1.95 -7.33 -13.78
N VAL A 7 -2.44 -7.18 -15.02
CA VAL A 7 -2.69 -5.84 -15.59
C VAL A 7 -3.84 -5.13 -14.88
N LYS A 8 -4.90 -5.86 -14.50
CA LYS A 8 -6.06 -5.29 -13.81
C LYS A 8 -5.67 -4.75 -12.44
N PHE A 9 -4.86 -5.50 -11.68
CA PHE A 9 -4.35 -5.03 -10.38
C PHE A 9 -3.43 -3.83 -10.52
N GLY A 10 -2.61 -3.78 -11.57
CA GLY A 10 -1.85 -2.57 -11.92
C GLY A 10 -2.76 -1.35 -12.11
N ILE A 11 -3.85 -1.50 -12.88
CA ILE A 11 -4.80 -0.40 -13.11
C ILE A 11 -5.55 -0.02 -11.82
N VAL A 12 -6.00 -1.00 -11.01
CA VAL A 12 -6.60 -0.73 -9.70
C VAL A 12 -5.65 0.09 -8.85
N SER A 13 -4.38 -0.28 -8.77
CA SER A 13 -3.40 0.45 -7.98
C SER A 13 -3.19 1.89 -8.43
N VAL A 14 -3.07 2.14 -9.73
CA VAL A 14 -2.96 3.50 -10.28
C VAL A 14 -4.24 4.29 -9.99
N ALA A 15 -5.41 3.69 -10.20
CA ALA A 15 -6.69 4.38 -10.04
C ALA A 15 -7.01 4.71 -8.58
N VAL A 16 -6.78 3.77 -7.66
CA VAL A 16 -7.01 3.94 -6.21
C VAL A 16 -6.09 5.02 -5.64
N THR A 17 -4.79 4.92 -5.90
CA THR A 17 -3.81 5.92 -5.43
C THR A 17 -4.05 7.28 -6.09
N GLY A 18 -4.36 7.31 -7.39
CA GLY A 18 -4.68 8.53 -8.13
C GLY A 18 -5.96 9.20 -7.65
N ALA A 19 -7.02 8.43 -7.36
CA ALA A 19 -8.27 8.95 -6.79
C ALA A 19 -8.05 9.54 -5.40
N GLY A 20 -7.24 8.87 -4.57
CA GLY A 20 -6.79 9.39 -3.29
C GLY A 20 -6.06 10.73 -3.43
N ALA A 21 -5.08 10.79 -4.33
CA ALA A 21 -4.28 12.00 -4.57
C ALA A 21 -5.13 13.14 -5.13
N LEU A 22 -6.01 12.85 -6.09
CA LEU A 22 -6.94 13.83 -6.66
C LEU A 22 -7.90 14.37 -5.61
N THR A 23 -8.47 13.50 -4.78
CA THR A 23 -9.38 13.90 -3.71
C THR A 23 -8.66 14.76 -2.69
N THR A 24 -7.43 14.39 -2.31
CA THR A 24 -6.59 15.24 -1.45
C THR A 24 -6.31 16.59 -2.08
N TYR A 25 -5.97 16.65 -3.37
CA TYR A 25 -5.74 17.90 -4.09
C TYR A 25 -6.98 18.81 -4.09
N VAL A 26 -8.15 18.25 -4.42
CA VAL A 26 -9.42 18.99 -4.46
C VAL A 26 -9.82 19.47 -3.07
N MET A 27 -9.77 18.60 -2.06
CA MET A 27 -10.08 18.94 -0.67
C MET A 27 -9.11 20.00 -0.14
N ALA A 28 -7.81 19.87 -0.43
CA ALA A 28 -6.84 20.90 -0.10
C ALA A 28 -7.16 22.22 -0.80
N ARG A 29 -7.58 22.26 -2.06
CA ARG A 29 -7.97 23.51 -2.72
C ARG A 29 -9.25 24.13 -2.17
N LEU A 30 -10.20 23.32 -1.72
CA LEU A 30 -11.48 23.78 -1.16
C LEU A 30 -11.35 24.28 0.29
N PHE A 31 -10.52 23.63 1.09
CA PHE A 31 -10.40 23.90 2.53
C PHE A 31 -9.09 24.59 2.93
N SER A 32 -8.07 24.67 2.06
CA SER A 32 -6.77 25.29 2.37
C SER A 32 -6.65 26.70 1.81
N GLY A 33 -6.93 27.69 2.65
CA GLY A 33 -6.37 29.03 2.49
C GLY A 33 -4.91 29.15 2.99
N SER A 34 -4.35 28.15 3.70
CA SER A 34 -3.07 28.31 4.41
C SER A 34 -2.29 27.04 4.78
N ALA A 35 -2.72 25.83 4.39
CA ALA A 35 -2.02 24.60 4.76
C ALA A 35 -0.71 24.40 3.97
N SER A 36 0.36 23.96 4.64
CA SER A 36 1.65 23.74 3.97
C SER A 36 1.59 22.55 2.99
N PRO A 37 2.33 22.59 1.86
CA PRO A 37 2.42 21.47 0.91
C PRO A 37 2.89 20.16 1.57
N HIS A 38 3.77 20.30 2.56
CA HIS A 38 4.32 19.21 3.38
C HIS A 38 3.23 18.53 4.22
N LEU A 39 2.37 19.34 4.85
CA LEU A 39 1.23 18.84 5.62
C LEU A 39 0.27 18.06 4.71
N ILE A 40 -0.02 18.57 3.50
CA ILE A 40 -0.92 17.93 2.53
C ILE A 40 -0.35 16.58 2.07
N ALA A 41 0.94 16.51 1.73
CA ALA A 41 1.61 15.27 1.35
C ALA A 41 1.57 14.22 2.48
N GLY A 42 1.81 14.64 3.72
CA GLY A 42 1.63 13.81 4.91
C GLY A 42 0.20 13.30 5.05
N THR A 43 -0.77 14.19 4.93
CA THR A 43 -2.21 13.89 5.06
C THR A 43 -2.67 12.88 4.01
N TYR A 44 -2.20 12.99 2.76
CA TYR A 44 -2.46 12.00 1.70
C TYR A 44 -1.94 10.61 2.08
N THR A 45 -0.67 10.50 2.49
CA THR A 45 -0.08 9.21 2.86
C THR A 45 -0.74 8.62 4.11
N GLY A 46 -1.17 9.46 5.06
CA GLY A 46 -1.94 9.06 6.22
C GLY A 46 -3.35 8.57 5.86
N ALA A 47 -4.08 9.30 5.02
CA ALA A 47 -5.41 8.93 4.55
C ALA A 47 -5.42 7.56 3.85
N LEU A 48 -4.42 7.29 3.00
CA LEU A 48 -4.28 5.98 2.37
C LEU A 48 -3.63 4.95 3.28
N THR A 49 -3.21 5.31 4.50
CA THR A 49 -2.54 4.45 5.49
C THR A 49 -1.22 3.85 4.98
N SER A 50 -0.52 4.61 4.13
CA SER A 50 0.68 4.18 3.43
C SER A 50 1.96 4.56 4.18
N SER A 51 2.45 3.67 5.05
CA SER A 51 3.73 3.89 5.73
C SER A 51 4.94 4.01 4.79
N PRO A 52 5.06 3.23 3.69
CA PRO A 52 6.15 3.45 2.74
C PRO A 52 5.92 4.72 1.90
N GLY A 53 4.67 5.15 1.69
CA GLY A 53 4.36 6.46 1.13
C GLY A 53 4.86 7.60 2.03
N LEU A 54 4.66 7.50 3.35
CA LEU A 54 5.24 8.45 4.32
C LEU A 54 6.77 8.47 4.26
N GLY A 55 7.42 7.31 4.17
CA GLY A 55 8.88 7.23 4.03
C GLY A 55 9.39 7.97 2.79
N ALA A 56 8.72 7.79 1.65
CA ALA A 56 9.03 8.52 0.42
C ALA A 56 8.75 10.03 0.54
N ALA A 57 7.65 10.41 1.19
CA ALA A 57 7.31 11.81 1.44
C ALA A 57 8.37 12.51 2.31
N LEU A 58 8.84 11.83 3.37
CA LEU A 58 9.90 12.35 4.24
C LEU A 58 11.23 12.48 3.48
N GLU A 59 11.57 11.50 2.65
CA GLU A 59 12.80 11.54 1.86
C GLU A 59 12.78 12.68 0.83
N ALA A 60 11.65 12.89 0.15
CA ALA A 60 11.47 13.97 -0.81
C ALA A 60 11.49 15.38 -0.17
N THR A 61 11.19 15.47 1.12
CA THR A 61 11.03 16.75 1.85
C THR A 61 12.17 17.04 2.83
N GLY A 62 13.22 16.20 2.85
CA GLY A 62 14.33 16.36 3.79
C GLY A 62 13.96 16.11 5.25
N GLY A 63 12.93 15.30 5.50
CA GLY A 63 12.45 14.95 6.84
C GLY A 63 11.61 16.04 7.50
N ASN A 64 10.91 16.87 6.72
CA ASN A 64 10.08 17.94 7.27
C ASN A 64 9.01 17.39 8.24
N PRO A 65 8.93 17.90 9.48
CA PRO A 65 8.00 17.39 10.50
C PRO A 65 6.53 17.54 10.10
N ASP A 66 6.16 18.51 9.27
CA ASP A 66 4.77 18.71 8.80
C ASP A 66 4.22 17.48 8.07
N VAL A 67 5.08 16.75 7.34
CA VAL A 67 4.69 15.50 6.66
C VAL A 67 4.30 14.44 7.68
N THR A 68 5.10 14.32 8.74
CA THR A 68 4.85 13.39 9.85
C THR A 68 3.56 13.75 10.56
N ILE A 69 3.35 15.04 10.83
CA ILE A 69 2.15 15.57 11.49
C ILE A 69 0.89 15.28 10.67
N GLY A 70 0.90 15.59 9.36
CA GLY A 70 -0.22 15.34 8.47
C GLY A 70 -0.58 13.86 8.41
N TYR A 71 0.44 12.99 8.29
CA TYR A 71 0.25 11.54 8.34
C TYR A 71 -0.39 11.10 9.67
N SER A 72 0.18 11.54 10.80
CA SER A 72 -0.27 11.13 12.13
C SER A 72 -1.73 11.51 12.40
N VAL A 73 -2.18 12.67 11.92
CA VAL A 73 -3.57 13.10 12.11
C VAL A 73 -4.51 12.35 11.16
N ALA A 74 -4.15 12.19 9.89
CA ALA A 74 -5.02 11.55 8.90
C ALA A 74 -5.10 10.03 9.05
N TYR A 75 -4.05 9.39 9.55
CA TYR A 75 -3.92 7.93 9.62
C TYR A 75 -5.06 7.23 10.37
N PRO A 76 -5.48 7.66 11.58
CA PRO A 76 -6.62 7.06 12.26
C PRO A 76 -7.91 7.11 11.43
N PHE A 77 -8.15 8.21 10.72
CA PHE A 77 -9.34 8.36 9.86
C PHE A 77 -9.28 7.46 8.63
N GLY A 78 -8.11 7.34 8.00
CA GLY A 78 -7.88 6.40 6.90
C GLY A 78 -8.06 4.94 7.34
N VAL A 79 -7.52 4.56 8.51
CA VAL A 79 -7.70 3.21 9.07
C VAL A 79 -9.18 2.94 9.36
N MET A 80 -9.89 3.89 9.97
CA MET A 80 -11.32 3.72 10.21
C MET A 80 -12.10 3.54 8.90
N ALA A 81 -11.82 4.35 7.89
CA ALA A 81 -12.47 4.24 6.58
C ALA A 81 -12.26 2.85 5.96
N VAL A 82 -11.01 2.37 5.85
CA VAL A 82 -10.72 1.08 5.20
C VAL A 82 -11.25 -0.11 5.96
N VAL A 83 -11.16 -0.09 7.29
CA VAL A 83 -11.68 -1.18 8.14
C VAL A 83 -13.20 -1.26 8.03
N LEU A 84 -13.88 -0.12 8.12
CA LEU A 84 -15.34 -0.08 7.97
C LEU A 84 -15.74 -0.47 6.55
N PHE A 85 -15.02 -0.03 5.52
CA PHE A 85 -15.33 -0.36 4.13
C PHE A 85 -15.30 -1.86 3.87
N VAL A 86 -14.21 -2.56 4.24
CA VAL A 86 -14.09 -4.00 3.98
C VAL A 86 -15.10 -4.84 4.78
N GLN A 87 -15.55 -4.35 5.93
CA GLN A 87 -16.58 -5.01 6.75
C GLN A 87 -18.01 -4.69 6.27
N LEU A 88 -18.28 -3.45 5.84
CA LEU A 88 -19.62 -3.00 5.48
C LEU A 88 -19.98 -3.31 4.03
N VAL A 89 -19.04 -3.29 3.08
CA VAL A 89 -19.33 -3.55 1.67
C VAL A 89 -20.02 -4.91 1.45
N PRO A 90 -19.58 -6.02 2.06
CA PRO A 90 -20.29 -7.29 1.92
C PRO A 90 -21.73 -7.24 2.42
N ALA A 91 -21.98 -6.52 3.52
CA ALA A 91 -23.32 -6.37 4.08
C ALA A 91 -24.21 -5.46 3.22
N ILE A 92 -23.68 -4.31 2.77
CA ILE A 92 -24.40 -3.31 1.96
C ILE A 92 -24.76 -3.87 0.59
N PHE A 93 -23.79 -4.49 -0.09
CA PHE A 93 -23.96 -5.04 -1.44
C PHE A 93 -24.44 -6.49 -1.45
N ARG A 94 -24.78 -7.05 -0.27
CA ARG A 94 -25.26 -8.43 -0.08
C ARG A 94 -24.35 -9.47 -0.75
N ILE A 95 -23.04 -9.28 -0.61
CA ILE A 95 -22.03 -10.19 -1.12
C ILE A 95 -21.96 -11.40 -0.19
N ASP A 96 -22.32 -12.56 -0.71
CA ASP A 96 -22.23 -13.82 0.01
C ASP A 96 -20.78 -14.32 0.01
N VAL A 97 -20.08 -14.07 1.12
CA VAL A 97 -18.66 -14.44 1.28
C VAL A 97 -18.47 -15.95 1.18
N ALA A 98 -19.43 -16.77 1.61
CA ALA A 98 -19.33 -18.23 1.52
C ALA A 98 -19.36 -18.68 0.04
N LYS A 99 -20.27 -18.12 -0.75
CA LYS A 99 -20.32 -18.39 -2.20
C LYS A 99 -19.08 -17.87 -2.93
N GLU A 100 -18.56 -16.70 -2.54
CA GLU A 100 -17.32 -16.18 -3.12
C GLU A 100 -16.13 -17.08 -2.78
N LYS A 101 -16.08 -17.68 -1.58
CA LYS A 101 -15.06 -18.69 -1.24
C LYS A 101 -15.16 -19.93 -2.13
N GLU A 102 -16.36 -20.46 -2.33
CA GLU A 102 -16.59 -21.62 -3.20
C GLU A 102 -16.19 -21.32 -4.64
N LYS A 103 -16.63 -20.17 -5.17
CA LYS A 103 -16.27 -19.72 -6.52
C LYS A 103 -14.76 -19.56 -6.68
N LEU A 104 -14.08 -18.98 -5.69
CA LEU A 104 -12.64 -18.84 -5.70
C LEU A 104 -11.93 -20.21 -5.70
N ALA A 105 -12.44 -21.17 -4.93
CA ALA A 105 -11.90 -22.53 -4.90
C ALA A 105 -12.05 -23.24 -6.25
N MET A 106 -13.21 -23.07 -6.92
CA MET A 106 -13.43 -23.58 -8.28
C MET A 106 -12.48 -22.92 -9.30
N GLU A 107 -12.33 -21.59 -9.25
CA GLU A 107 -11.38 -20.87 -10.13
C GLU A 107 -9.93 -21.33 -9.93
N LYS A 108 -9.55 -21.77 -8.71
CA LYS A 108 -8.24 -22.38 -8.46
C LYS A 108 -8.11 -23.73 -9.11
N ALA A 109 -9.11 -24.60 -8.96
CA ALA A 109 -9.11 -25.95 -9.51
C ALA A 109 -8.97 -25.95 -11.04
N ASP A 110 -9.68 -25.06 -11.74
CA ASP A 110 -9.63 -24.93 -13.20
C ASP A 110 -8.29 -24.35 -13.73
N SER A 111 -7.49 -23.74 -12.85
CA SER A 111 -6.23 -23.07 -13.24
C SER A 111 -4.97 -23.90 -13.00
N LEU A 112 -5.12 -25.13 -12.49
CA LEU A 112 -4.03 -26.10 -12.31
C LEU A 112 -4.05 -27.11 -13.47
N PRO A 113 -2.89 -27.44 -14.09
CA PRO A 113 -2.81 -28.59 -14.98
C PRO A 113 -3.19 -29.87 -14.21
N LEU A 114 -3.73 -30.88 -14.91
CA LEU A 114 -3.91 -32.23 -14.37
C LEU A 114 -2.61 -32.69 -13.68
N PRO A 115 -2.68 -33.46 -12.57
CA PRO A 115 -1.49 -33.88 -11.86
C PRO A 115 -0.55 -34.64 -12.81
N GLU A 116 0.63 -34.08 -13.08
CA GLU A 116 1.72 -34.91 -13.58
C GLU A 116 2.11 -35.87 -12.44
N ASP A 117 2.19 -37.13 -12.84
CA ASP A 117 2.35 -38.31 -12.03
C ASP A 117 3.44 -38.20 -10.93
N GLY A 118 3.14 -38.73 -9.74
CA GLY A 118 4.15 -39.32 -8.87
C GLY A 118 5.11 -38.43 -8.05
N GLY A 119 4.94 -37.11 -7.98
CA GLY A 119 5.70 -36.26 -7.07
C GLY A 119 4.98 -36.05 -5.73
N LEU A 120 5.30 -36.86 -4.71
CA LEU A 120 4.92 -36.62 -3.31
C LEU A 120 5.02 -35.12 -2.99
N GLY A 121 3.89 -34.56 -2.50
CA GLY A 121 3.70 -33.12 -2.33
C GLY A 121 4.93 -32.42 -1.76
N GLU A 122 5.33 -31.32 -2.40
CA GLU A 122 6.28 -30.38 -1.83
C GLU A 122 5.66 -29.77 -0.57
N GLY A 123 5.80 -30.49 0.55
CA GLY A 123 5.53 -29.98 1.87
C GLY A 123 6.29 -28.67 2.05
N LYS A 124 5.64 -27.70 2.68
CA LYS A 124 6.18 -26.45 3.21
C LYS A 124 7.69 -26.54 3.48
N ARG A 125 8.53 -26.26 2.47
CA ARG A 125 9.97 -26.10 2.70
C ARG A 125 10.12 -24.77 3.43
N SER A 126 10.37 -24.84 4.74
CA SER A 126 10.76 -23.68 5.53
C SER A 126 12.08 -23.18 4.97
N HIS A 127 12.05 -22.04 4.27
CA HIS A 127 13.25 -21.41 3.74
C HIS A 127 13.99 -20.75 4.90
N ALA A 128 15.28 -21.02 5.09
CA ALA A 128 16.05 -20.30 6.10
C ALA A 128 16.11 -18.79 5.78
N PHE A 129 16.09 -17.95 6.82
CA PHE A 129 16.35 -16.53 6.64
C PHE A 129 17.82 -16.31 6.25
N SER A 130 18.05 -15.54 5.18
CA SER A 130 19.40 -15.20 4.74
C SER A 130 19.66 -13.72 4.97
N LEU A 131 20.50 -13.44 5.96
CA LEU A 131 20.95 -12.07 6.23
C LEU A 131 21.65 -11.47 5.02
N LEU A 132 22.43 -12.27 4.29
CA LEU A 132 23.18 -11.83 3.13
C LEU A 132 22.26 -11.37 1.99
N SER A 133 21.23 -12.15 1.67
CA SER A 133 20.20 -11.76 0.70
C SER A 133 19.41 -10.54 1.15
N PHE A 134 19.13 -10.42 2.45
CA PHE A 134 18.40 -9.28 3.01
C PHE A 134 19.19 -7.97 2.85
N VAL A 135 20.48 -7.99 3.19
CA VAL A 135 21.40 -6.86 2.98
C VAL A 135 21.57 -6.54 1.50
N PHE A 136 21.65 -7.56 0.63
CA PHE A 136 21.67 -7.36 -0.82
C PHE A 136 20.45 -6.58 -1.31
N CYS A 137 19.25 -6.91 -0.84
CA CYS A 137 18.04 -6.17 -1.19
C CYS A 137 18.07 -4.72 -0.69
N ILE A 138 18.56 -4.47 0.53
CA ILE A 138 18.69 -3.11 1.08
C ILE A 138 19.67 -2.28 0.26
N ILE A 139 20.87 -2.80 -0.01
CA ILE A 139 21.91 -2.09 -0.76
C ILE A 139 21.44 -1.86 -2.20
N GLY A 140 21.01 -2.92 -2.89
CA GLY A 140 20.55 -2.84 -4.27
C GLY A 140 19.37 -1.88 -4.43
N GLY A 141 18.42 -1.93 -3.49
CA GLY A 141 17.28 -1.02 -3.49
C GLY A 141 17.63 0.42 -3.14
N SER A 142 18.56 0.66 -2.21
CA SER A 142 19.05 2.02 -1.93
C SER A 142 19.80 2.62 -3.12
N LEU A 143 20.56 1.81 -3.85
CA LEU A 143 21.24 2.23 -5.09
C LEU A 143 20.23 2.51 -6.21
N LEU A 144 19.26 1.62 -6.41
CA LEU A 144 18.16 1.81 -7.36
C LEU A 144 17.37 3.08 -7.02
N GLY A 145 17.13 3.32 -5.74
CA GLY A 145 16.41 4.48 -5.21
C GLY A 145 17.07 5.82 -5.53
N ARG A 146 18.40 5.86 -5.67
CA ARG A 146 19.14 7.08 -6.04
C ARG A 146 19.04 7.44 -7.51
N ILE A 147 18.57 6.53 -8.36
CA ILE A 147 18.39 6.82 -9.79
C ILE A 147 17.27 7.85 -9.91
N SER A 148 17.65 9.07 -10.29
CA SER A 148 16.73 10.17 -10.52
C SER A 148 16.34 10.19 -11.99
N VAL A 149 15.04 10.08 -12.27
CA VAL A 149 14.51 10.17 -13.62
C VAL A 149 14.07 11.61 -13.88
N PRO A 150 14.63 12.30 -14.88
CA PRO A 150 14.18 13.64 -15.23
C PRO A 150 12.79 13.56 -15.87
N LEU A 151 11.79 14.12 -15.19
CA LEU A 151 10.41 14.22 -15.66
C LEU A 151 10.12 15.64 -16.15
N GLY A 152 10.97 16.17 -17.04
CA GLY A 152 10.75 17.45 -17.73
C GLY A 152 10.25 18.57 -16.81
N VAL A 153 8.99 18.99 -17.01
CA VAL A 153 8.33 20.10 -16.29
C VAL A 153 8.12 19.83 -14.78
N LEU A 154 8.14 18.56 -14.36
CA LEU A 154 7.97 18.12 -12.96
C LEU A 154 9.32 17.99 -12.22
N GLY A 155 10.44 18.36 -12.84
CA GLY A 155 11.77 18.23 -12.25
C GLY A 155 12.32 16.79 -12.30
N SER A 156 13.28 16.47 -11.43
CA SER A 156 13.82 15.12 -11.28
C SER A 156 13.13 14.37 -10.16
N ILE A 157 12.50 13.23 -10.46
CA ILE A 157 11.91 12.37 -9.43
C ILE A 157 12.89 11.24 -9.11
N SER A 158 13.22 11.14 -7.83
CA SER A 158 13.95 10.01 -7.25
C SER A 158 12.94 9.11 -6.53
N LEU A 159 13.09 7.80 -6.68
CA LEU A 159 12.28 6.82 -5.94
C LEU A 159 12.60 6.82 -4.44
N GLY A 160 13.77 7.34 -4.08
CA GLY A 160 14.29 7.28 -2.73
C GLY A 160 14.68 5.86 -2.30
N ALA A 161 15.39 5.75 -1.19
CA ALA A 161 15.71 4.48 -0.56
C ALA A 161 14.44 3.67 -0.26
N THR A 162 13.33 4.33 0.06
CA THR A 162 12.05 3.66 0.35
C THR A 162 11.44 3.01 -0.89
N GLY A 163 11.27 3.77 -1.99
CA GLY A 163 10.70 3.25 -3.23
C GLY A 163 11.65 2.28 -3.95
N GLY A 164 12.95 2.61 -4.01
CA GLY A 164 13.98 1.76 -4.59
C GLY A 164 14.19 0.45 -3.82
N GLY A 165 14.19 0.52 -2.48
CA GLY A 165 14.20 -0.63 -1.56
C GLY A 165 13.14 -1.66 -1.93
N LEU A 166 11.90 -1.19 -2.06
CA LEU A 166 10.75 -2.03 -2.34
C LEU A 166 10.76 -2.59 -3.76
N LEU A 167 11.02 -1.76 -4.78
CA LEU A 167 11.05 -2.21 -6.17
C LEU A 167 12.14 -3.25 -6.41
N PHE A 168 13.33 -3.02 -5.83
CA PHE A 168 14.43 -3.97 -5.92
C PHE A 168 14.09 -5.26 -5.17
N ALA A 169 13.59 -5.18 -3.94
CA ALA A 169 13.21 -6.36 -3.17
C ALA A 169 12.09 -7.18 -3.84
N LEU A 170 11.15 -6.52 -4.51
CA LEU A 170 10.10 -7.19 -5.28
C LEU A 170 10.69 -7.88 -6.52
N ALA A 171 11.47 -7.14 -7.31
CA ALA A 171 12.11 -7.69 -8.51
C ALA A 171 12.98 -8.88 -8.14
N ALA A 172 13.84 -8.73 -7.12
CA ALA A 172 14.69 -9.80 -6.61
C ALA A 172 13.87 -10.97 -6.02
N GLY A 173 12.81 -10.68 -5.27
CA GLY A 173 11.91 -11.67 -4.66
C GLY A 173 11.06 -12.45 -5.67
N SER A 174 10.88 -11.93 -6.89
CA SER A 174 10.21 -12.65 -7.98
C SER A 174 11.03 -13.85 -8.47
N PHE A 175 12.35 -13.80 -8.30
CA PHE A 175 13.23 -14.92 -8.57
C PHE A 175 13.29 -15.83 -7.35
N GLU A 176 13.33 -17.15 -7.53
CA GLU A 176 13.48 -18.06 -6.39
C GLU A 176 14.89 -17.96 -5.76
N ARG A 177 15.89 -17.73 -6.61
CA ARG A 177 17.29 -17.59 -6.22
C ARG A 177 18.05 -16.79 -7.27
N ILE A 178 18.83 -15.81 -6.83
CA ILE A 178 19.81 -15.08 -7.66
C ILE A 178 21.18 -15.53 -7.17
N ARG A 179 21.83 -16.51 -7.81
CA ARG A 179 23.10 -17.11 -7.32
C ARG A 179 24.10 -16.00 -6.91
N PRO A 180 24.60 -15.93 -5.66
CA PRO A 180 24.52 -16.87 -4.52
C PRO A 180 23.35 -16.69 -3.53
N PHE A 181 22.51 -15.67 -3.68
CA PHE A 181 21.49 -15.22 -2.73
C PHE A 181 20.14 -15.95 -2.87
N PRO A 182 19.68 -16.72 -1.87
CA PRO A 182 18.30 -17.21 -1.82
C PRO A 182 17.33 -16.06 -1.57
N MET A 183 16.29 -15.93 -2.40
CA MET A 183 15.36 -14.79 -2.36
C MET A 183 14.06 -15.10 -1.62
N LYS A 184 13.64 -16.38 -1.62
CA LYS A 184 12.59 -16.87 -0.72
C LYS A 184 13.18 -17.10 0.68
N MET A 185 12.57 -16.52 1.71
CA MET A 185 13.01 -16.60 3.10
C MET A 185 11.86 -17.00 4.04
N ASP A 186 12.20 -17.32 5.29
CA ASP A 186 11.23 -17.66 6.32
C ASP A 186 10.25 -16.49 6.55
N LYS A 187 8.96 -16.77 6.38
CA LYS A 187 7.89 -15.76 6.49
C LYS A 187 7.71 -15.29 7.93
N ASN A 188 7.96 -16.14 8.93
CA ASN A 188 7.82 -15.78 10.33
C ASN A 188 8.93 -14.81 10.75
N VAL A 189 10.17 -15.08 10.33
CA VAL A 189 11.31 -14.17 10.57
C VAL A 189 11.11 -12.83 9.86
N LEU A 190 10.69 -12.83 8.58
CA LEU A 190 10.38 -11.60 7.86
C LEU A 190 9.23 -10.82 8.52
N SER A 191 8.19 -11.50 8.98
CA SER A 191 7.07 -10.88 9.69
C SER A 191 7.52 -10.27 11.02
N ALA A 192 8.38 -10.97 11.77
CA ALA A 192 8.95 -10.48 13.03
C ALA A 192 9.83 -9.24 12.80
N ILE A 193 10.74 -9.28 11.81
CA ILE A 193 11.56 -8.12 11.43
C ILE A 193 10.67 -6.94 11.04
N ARG A 194 9.66 -7.17 10.18
CA ARG A 194 8.70 -6.14 9.77
C ARG A 194 7.96 -5.53 10.96
N ALA A 195 7.49 -6.35 11.91
CA ALA A 195 6.79 -5.87 13.09
C ALA A 195 7.68 -5.00 13.99
N ILE A 196 8.91 -5.44 14.23
CA ILE A 196 9.90 -4.69 15.03
C ILE A 196 10.27 -3.38 14.34
N SER A 197 10.62 -3.43 13.04
CA SER A 197 10.97 -2.25 12.25
C SER A 197 9.82 -1.24 12.15
N LEU A 198 8.58 -1.71 11.94
CA LEU A 198 7.39 -0.85 11.93
C LEU A 198 7.14 -0.23 13.30
N GLY A 199 7.33 -0.97 14.39
CA GLY A 199 7.23 -0.45 15.76
C GLY A 199 8.21 0.69 16.02
N PHE A 200 9.49 0.51 15.65
CA PHE A 200 10.49 1.59 15.75
C PHE A 200 10.16 2.78 14.85
N PHE A 201 9.73 2.54 13.61
CA PHE A 201 9.34 3.61 12.69
C PHE A 201 8.18 4.44 13.25
N LEU A 202 7.09 3.80 13.69
CA LEU A 202 5.93 4.48 14.26
C LEU A 202 6.27 5.23 15.56
N ALA A 203 7.15 4.67 16.40
CA ALA A 203 7.62 5.36 17.60
C ALA A 203 8.39 6.65 17.26
N ILE A 204 9.30 6.60 16.28
CA ILE A 204 10.07 7.76 15.83
C ILE A 204 9.13 8.83 15.21
N VAL A 205 8.22 8.41 14.33
CA VAL A 205 7.19 9.27 13.72
C VAL A 205 6.35 9.95 14.81
N GLY A 206 5.86 9.18 15.80
CA GLY A 206 5.05 9.69 16.90
C GLY A 206 5.81 10.69 17.78
N LEU A 207 7.07 10.39 18.13
CA LEU A 207 7.92 11.29 18.91
C LEU A 207 8.25 12.59 18.17
N ASN A 208 8.46 12.53 16.85
CA ASN A 208 8.72 13.71 16.02
C ASN A 208 7.45 14.56 15.80
N ALA A 209 6.29 13.93 15.65
CA ALA A 209 5.03 14.64 15.39
C ALA A 209 4.38 15.20 16.67
N GLY A 210 4.63 14.59 17.83
CA GLY A 210 3.87 14.83 19.06
C GLY A 210 3.71 16.30 19.47
N GLY A 211 4.77 17.10 19.35
CA GLY A 211 4.72 18.52 19.70
C GLY A 211 3.87 19.39 18.74
N GLY A 212 3.71 18.97 17.49
CA GLY A 212 3.03 19.73 16.44
C GLY A 212 1.61 19.26 16.09
N VAL A 213 1.25 18.02 16.45
CA VAL A 213 -0.05 17.41 16.10
C VAL A 213 -1.24 18.19 16.66
N VAL A 214 -1.20 18.58 17.94
CA VAL A 214 -2.30 19.33 18.56
C VAL A 214 -2.49 20.68 17.86
N LYS A 215 -1.39 21.38 17.59
CA LYS A 215 -1.42 22.67 16.89
C LYS A 215 -1.98 22.53 15.47
N ALA A 216 -1.47 21.57 14.70
CA ALA A 216 -1.96 21.33 13.33
C ALA A 216 -3.43 20.89 13.31
N PHE A 217 -3.89 20.13 14.31
CA PHE A 217 -5.30 19.78 14.44
C PHE A 217 -6.16 20.99 14.79
N MET A 218 -5.69 21.90 15.63
CA MET A 218 -6.42 23.15 15.94
C MET A 218 -6.47 24.10 14.74
N GLU A 219 -5.39 24.19 13.97
CA GLU A 219 -5.28 25.10 12.81
C GLU A 219 -5.94 24.54 11.54
N HIS A 220 -5.82 23.23 11.31
CA HIS A 220 -6.20 22.57 10.05
C HIS A 220 -7.06 21.30 10.24
N GLY A 221 -7.61 21.05 11.44
CA GLY A 221 -8.30 19.79 11.75
C GLY A 221 -9.42 19.42 10.79
N VAL A 222 -10.22 20.39 10.32
CA VAL A 222 -11.28 20.14 9.33
C VAL A 222 -10.70 19.59 8.03
N LEU A 223 -9.64 20.22 7.50
CA LEU A 223 -8.94 19.75 6.30
C LEU A 223 -8.38 18.34 6.52
N LEU A 224 -7.69 18.10 7.64
CA LEU A 224 -7.03 16.83 7.93
C LEU A 224 -8.03 15.67 8.04
N ILE A 225 -9.17 15.90 8.69
CA ILE A 225 -10.26 14.92 8.79
C ILE A 225 -10.94 14.71 7.44
N ALA A 226 -11.27 15.80 6.73
CA ALA A 226 -11.96 15.73 5.45
C ALA A 226 -11.13 14.99 4.40
N VAL A 227 -9.82 15.26 4.33
CA VAL A 227 -8.89 14.52 3.48
C VAL A 227 -8.73 13.08 3.98
N GLY A 228 -8.55 12.88 5.28
CA GLY A 228 -8.37 11.56 5.90
C GLY A 228 -9.49 10.56 5.55
N ILE A 229 -10.75 10.98 5.69
CA ILE A 229 -11.91 10.16 5.34
C ILE A 229 -12.20 10.20 3.84
N GLY A 230 -12.21 11.40 3.25
CA GLY A 230 -12.63 11.60 1.87
C GLY A 230 -11.71 10.91 0.87
N ALA A 231 -10.39 11.06 1.02
CA ALA A 231 -9.43 10.43 0.12
C ALA A 231 -9.42 8.90 0.28
N ALA A 232 -9.57 8.38 1.51
CA ALA A 232 -9.66 6.95 1.76
C ALA A 232 -10.91 6.33 1.09
N LEU A 233 -12.09 6.89 1.36
CA LEU A 233 -13.35 6.41 0.78
C LEU A 233 -13.36 6.53 -0.75
N ALA A 234 -12.84 7.62 -1.31
CA ALA A 234 -12.75 7.80 -2.76
C ALA A 234 -11.83 6.75 -3.40
N ALA A 235 -10.68 6.48 -2.77
CA ALA A 235 -9.74 5.47 -3.22
C ALA A 235 -10.38 4.06 -3.19
N GLU A 236 -11.02 3.69 -2.08
CA GLU A 236 -11.69 2.40 -1.90
C GLU A 236 -12.85 2.19 -2.87
N MET A 237 -13.70 3.21 -2.99
CA MET A 237 -14.85 3.17 -3.90
C MET A 237 -14.41 3.03 -5.35
N THR A 238 -13.34 3.73 -5.75
CA THR A 238 -12.75 3.58 -7.09
C THR A 238 -12.28 2.16 -7.33
N GLY A 239 -11.55 1.56 -6.38
CA GLY A 239 -11.08 0.19 -6.46
C GLY A 239 -12.24 -0.83 -6.52
N PHE A 240 -13.28 -0.60 -5.72
CA PHE A 240 -14.47 -1.45 -5.71
C PHE A 240 -15.26 -1.36 -7.01
N ILE A 241 -15.52 -0.17 -7.54
CA ILE A 241 -16.24 0.00 -8.80
C ILE A 241 -15.49 -0.68 -9.95
N LEU A 242 -14.19 -0.41 -10.08
CA LEU A 242 -13.37 -1.00 -11.15
C LEU A 242 -13.26 -2.52 -10.99
N GLY A 243 -12.95 -3.01 -9.80
CA GLY A 243 -12.75 -4.43 -9.57
C GLY A 243 -14.03 -5.24 -9.63
N TYR A 244 -15.06 -4.80 -8.90
CA TYR A 244 -16.28 -5.57 -8.67
C TYR A 244 -17.27 -5.44 -9.82
N TYR A 245 -17.52 -4.21 -10.30
CA TYR A 245 -18.52 -4.01 -11.37
C TYR A 245 -17.94 -4.13 -12.77
N VAL A 246 -16.77 -3.54 -13.03
CA VAL A 246 -16.18 -3.55 -14.39
C VAL A 246 -15.54 -4.90 -14.70
N TRP A 247 -14.69 -5.41 -13.81
CA TRP A 247 -13.94 -6.65 -14.06
C TRP A 247 -14.50 -7.90 -13.38
N LYS A 248 -15.52 -7.77 -12.52
CA LYS A 248 -16.18 -8.88 -11.81
C LYS A 248 -15.19 -9.79 -11.09
N ILE A 249 -14.16 -9.18 -10.50
CA ILE A 249 -13.16 -9.88 -9.69
C ILE A 249 -13.85 -10.39 -8.42
N ASN A 250 -13.51 -11.61 -8.02
CA ASN A 250 -13.98 -12.19 -6.76
C ASN A 250 -13.68 -11.24 -5.58
N TRP A 251 -14.66 -11.05 -4.71
CA TRP A 251 -14.59 -10.08 -3.61
C TRP A 251 -13.41 -10.33 -2.67
N ILE A 252 -13.07 -11.59 -2.39
CA ILE A 252 -11.98 -11.94 -1.45
C ILE A 252 -10.65 -11.42 -1.99
N ILE A 253 -10.38 -11.67 -3.27
CA ILE A 253 -9.17 -11.19 -3.94
C ILE A 253 -9.23 -9.67 -4.13
N LEU A 254 -10.39 -9.12 -4.45
CA LEU A 254 -10.56 -7.69 -4.66
C LEU A 254 -10.38 -6.87 -3.38
N ALA A 255 -10.95 -7.30 -2.25
CA ALA A 255 -10.77 -6.65 -0.96
C ALA A 255 -9.28 -6.55 -0.62
N GLY A 256 -8.54 -7.64 -0.84
CA GLY A 256 -7.09 -7.65 -0.71
C GLY A 256 -6.40 -6.69 -1.67
N ALA A 257 -6.81 -6.67 -2.94
CA ALA A 257 -6.25 -5.77 -3.95
C ALA A 257 -6.50 -4.29 -3.63
N ILE A 258 -7.67 -3.92 -3.09
CA ILE A 258 -7.97 -2.56 -2.64
C ILE A 258 -7.06 -2.18 -1.47
N CYS A 259 -6.94 -3.05 -0.46
CA CYS A 259 -6.02 -2.81 0.66
C CYS A 259 -4.56 -2.71 0.19
N GLY A 260 -4.15 -3.55 -0.77
CA GLY A 260 -2.82 -3.49 -1.40
C GLY A 260 -2.61 -2.20 -2.16
N ALA A 261 -3.62 -1.75 -2.90
CA ALA A 261 -3.61 -0.51 -3.66
C ALA A 261 -3.52 0.74 -2.77
N MET A 262 -4.15 0.72 -1.60
CA MET A 262 -3.96 1.76 -0.59
C MET A 262 -2.67 1.57 0.20
N THR A 263 -2.03 0.39 0.08
CA THR A 263 -0.89 -0.05 0.89
C THR A 263 -1.19 -0.15 2.38
N SER A 264 -2.48 -0.43 2.67
CA SER A 264 -3.06 -0.52 4.01
C SER A 264 -2.88 -1.91 4.61
N THR A 265 -1.87 -2.06 5.45
CA THR A 265 -1.71 -3.25 6.30
C THR A 265 -2.88 -3.45 7.29
N PRO A 266 -3.41 -2.41 7.98
CA PRO A 266 -4.57 -2.61 8.87
C PRO A 266 -5.84 -2.98 8.08
N GLY A 267 -6.03 -2.43 6.88
CA GLY A 267 -7.12 -2.84 5.99
C GLY A 267 -7.03 -4.32 5.58
N LEU A 268 -5.82 -4.82 5.28
CA LEU A 268 -5.60 -6.24 5.01
C LEU A 268 -6.02 -7.13 6.18
N GLY A 269 -5.64 -6.76 7.42
CA GLY A 269 -6.04 -7.49 8.62
C GLY A 269 -7.56 -7.55 8.75
N ALA A 270 -8.22 -6.40 8.64
CA ALA A 270 -9.68 -6.33 8.69
C ALA A 270 -10.38 -7.11 7.55
N ALA A 271 -9.79 -7.14 6.36
CA ALA A 271 -10.33 -7.90 5.23
C ALA A 271 -10.17 -9.42 5.43
N ILE A 272 -9.06 -9.88 6.02
CA ILE A 272 -8.87 -11.29 6.41
C ILE A 272 -9.90 -11.67 7.46
N ASP A 273 -10.11 -10.84 8.48
CA ASP A 273 -11.09 -11.09 9.53
C ASP A 273 -12.52 -11.11 8.98
N ALA A 274 -12.87 -10.13 8.11
CA ALA A 274 -14.20 -10.01 7.51
C ALA A 274 -14.52 -11.17 6.55
N THR A 275 -13.52 -11.68 5.84
CA THR A 275 -13.71 -12.80 4.90
C THR A 275 -13.46 -14.16 5.54
N GLY A 276 -12.72 -14.23 6.65
CA GLY A 276 -12.28 -15.45 7.31
C GLY A 276 -11.37 -16.31 6.43
N THR A 277 -10.46 -15.71 5.65
CA THR A 277 -9.50 -16.44 4.81
C THR A 277 -8.24 -15.62 4.47
N ASP A 278 -7.08 -16.27 4.45
CA ASP A 278 -5.80 -15.65 4.08
C ASP A 278 -5.65 -15.40 2.56
N GLU A 279 -6.59 -15.90 1.74
CA GLU A 279 -6.64 -15.71 0.29
C GLU A 279 -6.62 -14.23 -0.12
N VAL A 280 -7.14 -13.36 0.74
CA VAL A 280 -7.09 -11.89 0.60
C VAL A 280 -5.66 -11.41 0.36
N SER A 281 -4.67 -12.04 1.00
CA SER A 281 -3.26 -11.68 0.88
C SER A 281 -2.72 -11.80 -0.55
N ALA A 282 -3.31 -12.65 -1.38
CA ALA A 282 -2.91 -12.80 -2.78
C ALA A 282 -3.23 -11.54 -3.59
N GLY A 283 -4.42 -10.96 -3.41
CA GLY A 283 -4.81 -9.70 -4.05
C GLY A 283 -3.96 -8.53 -3.55
N TYR A 284 -3.72 -8.47 -2.24
CA TYR A 284 -2.85 -7.46 -1.63
C TYR A 284 -1.45 -7.48 -2.24
N GLY A 285 -0.82 -8.65 -2.29
CA GLY A 285 0.53 -8.80 -2.83
C GLY A 285 0.65 -8.42 -4.31
N ALA A 286 -0.43 -8.58 -5.10
CA ALA A 286 -0.43 -8.23 -6.51
C ALA A 286 -0.61 -6.72 -6.76
N ALA A 287 -1.48 -6.06 -5.99
CA ALA A 287 -1.75 -4.63 -6.15
C ALA A 287 -0.72 -3.72 -5.45
N TYR A 288 -0.11 -4.20 -4.36
CA TYR A 288 0.78 -3.40 -3.53
C TYR A 288 2.01 -2.81 -4.26
N PRO A 289 2.72 -3.56 -5.12
CA PRO A 289 3.91 -3.01 -5.76
C PRO A 289 3.67 -1.86 -6.74
N PRO A 290 2.74 -1.95 -7.72
CA PRO A 290 2.43 -0.81 -8.58
C PRO A 290 1.85 0.37 -7.77
N ALA A 291 1.14 0.08 -6.68
CA ALA A 291 0.58 1.12 -5.81
C ALA A 291 1.68 1.95 -5.14
N ILE A 292 2.73 1.32 -4.63
CA ILE A 292 3.83 2.07 -4.01
C ILE A 292 4.53 2.99 -5.01
N VAL A 293 4.75 2.55 -6.24
CA VAL A 293 5.31 3.43 -7.28
C VAL A 293 4.41 4.65 -7.48
N CYS A 294 3.10 4.43 -7.57
CA CYS A 294 2.13 5.51 -7.72
C CYS A 294 2.05 6.41 -6.47
N MET A 295 2.14 5.86 -5.27
CA MET A 295 2.18 6.62 -4.01
C MET A 295 3.38 7.59 -4.01
N VAL A 296 4.56 7.12 -4.38
CA VAL A 296 5.77 7.96 -4.49
C VAL A 296 5.55 9.08 -5.52
N LEU A 297 5.06 8.73 -6.71
CA LEU A 297 4.82 9.69 -7.79
C LEU A 297 3.79 10.76 -7.38
N PHE A 298 2.63 10.35 -6.89
CA PHE A 298 1.55 11.26 -6.53
C PHE A 298 1.88 12.12 -5.31
N THR A 299 2.63 11.60 -4.34
CA THR A 299 3.13 12.41 -3.22
C THR A 299 4.03 13.54 -3.73
N THR A 300 4.96 13.23 -4.64
CA THR A 300 5.85 14.22 -5.25
C THR A 300 5.07 15.23 -6.11
N MET A 301 4.06 14.78 -6.86
CA MET A 301 3.19 15.67 -7.64
C MET A 301 2.39 16.62 -6.73
N LEU A 302 1.80 16.12 -5.65
CA LEU A 302 1.09 16.94 -4.67
C LEU A 302 2.00 18.01 -4.07
N HIS A 303 3.23 17.65 -3.69
CA HIS A 303 4.21 18.62 -3.20
C HIS A 303 4.54 19.70 -4.25
N THR A 304 4.74 19.30 -5.50
CA THR A 304 5.08 20.22 -6.60
C THR A 304 3.93 21.16 -6.96
N PHE A 305 2.67 20.71 -6.92
CA PHE A 305 1.51 21.53 -7.30
C PHE A 305 1.08 22.56 -6.24
N PHE A 306 1.59 22.46 -5.01
CA PHE A 306 1.32 23.39 -3.92
C PHE A 306 2.54 24.25 -3.54
N ASN A 307 3.73 23.98 -4.10
CA ASN A 307 4.90 24.89 -4.06
C ASN A 307 4.78 25.99 -5.12
#